data_AF-A0A0C9U402-F1
#
_entry.id   AF-A0A0C9U402-F1
#
_cell.length_a   1.000
_cell.length_b   1.000
_cell.length_c   1.000
_cell.angle_alpha   90.00
_cell.angle_beta   90.00
_cell.angle_gamma   90.00
#
_symmetry.space_group_name_H-M   'P 1'
#
loop_
_entity.id
_entity.type
_entity.pdbx_description
1 polymer ?
#
loop_
_entity_poly.entity_id
_entity_poly.type
_entity_poly.pdbx_seq_one_letter_code
_entity_poly.pdbx_strand_id
1 'polypeptide(L)' 'LPGTIPEAYAGPNAEHWKSAVEEELLNLNANHVYETVLIPEGVTPITSKPVFRIKHNHTGNVERYKA' A
#
# COMPACT_ATOMS: atom_id res chain seq x y z
N LEU A 1 -4.42 -2.74 -12.85
CA LEU A 1 -4.23 -2.72 -11.37
C LEU A 1 -4.80 -1.41 -10.87
N PRO A 2 -5.34 -1.35 -9.64
CA PRO A 2 -5.93 -0.11 -9.13
C PRO A 2 -4.89 1.02 -9.15
N GLY A 3 -5.33 2.21 -9.54
CA GLY A 3 -4.49 3.40 -9.58
C GLY A 3 -4.50 4.20 -8.27
N THR A 4 -5.46 3.92 -7.38
CA THR A 4 -5.68 4.61 -6.11
C THR A 4 -6.15 3.64 -5.03
N ILE A 5 -6.02 4.02 -3.75
CA ILE A 5 -6.55 3.22 -2.63
C ILE A 5 -8.07 3.01 -2.73
N PRO A 6 -8.90 4.03 -3.02
CA PRO A 6 -10.34 3.83 -3.19
C PRO A 6 -10.68 2.81 -4.29
N GLU A 7 -10.00 2.88 -5.44
CA GLU A 7 -10.17 1.89 -6.51
C GLU A 7 -9.77 0.48 -6.07
N ALA A 8 -8.67 0.36 -5.31
CA ALA A 8 -8.20 -0.91 -4.79
C ALA A 8 -9.22 -1.53 -3.82
N TYR A 9 -9.83 -0.71 -2.97
CA TYR A 9 -10.75 -1.15 -1.91
C TYR A 9 -12.19 -1.35 -2.38
N ALA A 10 -12.56 -0.83 -3.55
CA ALA A 10 -13.87 -1.02 -4.16
C ALA A 10 -13.94 -2.23 -5.11
N GLY A 11 -12.79 -2.83 -5.47
CA GLY A 11 -12.71 -3.92 -6.44
C GLY A 11 -12.95 -5.32 -5.85
N PRO A 12 -13.06 -6.35 -6.72
CA PRO A 12 -13.27 -7.74 -6.29
C PRO A 12 -12.11 -8.32 -5.47
N ASN A 13 -10.91 -7.74 -5.60
CA ASN A 13 -9.72 -8.14 -4.85
C ASN A 13 -9.45 -7.23 -3.64
N ALA A 14 -10.46 -6.49 -3.15
CA ALA A 14 -10.30 -5.48 -2.10
C ALA A 14 -9.60 -6.00 -0.84
N GLU A 15 -9.99 -7.18 -0.34
CA GLU A 15 -9.37 -7.75 0.87
C GLU A 15 -7.88 -8.04 0.67
N HIS A 16 -7.48 -8.56 -0.49
CA HIS A 16 -6.06 -8.77 -0.81
C HIS A 16 -5.28 -7.45 -0.86
N TRP A 17 -5.88 -6.39 -1.39
CA TRP A 17 -5.24 -5.07 -1.43
C TRP A 17 -5.16 -4.41 -0.05
N LYS A 18 -6.20 -4.54 0.79
CA LYS A 18 -6.16 -4.05 2.17
C LYS A 18 -5.04 -4.72 2.96
N SER A 19 -4.94 -6.05 2.89
CA SER A 19 -3.86 -6.78 3.55
C SER A 19 -2.48 -6.39 3.02
N ALA A 20 -2.35 -6.16 1.72
CA ALA A 20 -1.07 -5.73 1.13
C ALA A 20 -0.64 -4.34 1.63
N VAL A 21 -1.57 -3.39 1.73
CA VAL A 21 -1.31 -2.04 2.28
C VAL A 21 -0.96 -2.11 3.76
N GLU A 22 -1.72 -2.89 4.54
CA GLU A 22 -1.46 -3.06 5.97
C GLU A 22 -0.07 -3.68 6.22
N GLU A 23 0.30 -4.70 5.45
CA GLU A 23 1.62 -5.33 5.57
C GLU A 23 2.75 -4.36 5.20
N GLU A 24 2.57 -3.51 4.18
CA GLU A 24 3.53 -2.47 3.84
C GLU A 24 3.72 -1.47 5.00
N LEU A 25 2.62 -0.95 5.55
CA LEU A 25 2.66 -0.03 6.70
C LEU A 25 3.30 -0.67 7.93
N LEU A 26 2.97 -1.92 8.24
CA LEU A 26 3.57 -2.68 9.33
C LEU A 26 5.08 -2.87 9.13
N ASN A 27 5.52 -3.17 7.91
CA ASN A 27 6.94 -3.30 7.60
C ASN A 27 7.70 -1.98 7.74
N LEU A 28 7.12 -0.87 7.28
CA LEU A 28 7.73 0.45 7.43
C LEU A 28 7.84 0.85 8.91
N ASN A 29 6.80 0.56 9.69
CA ASN A 29 6.79 0.80 11.13
C ASN A 29 7.82 -0.08 11.87
N ALA A 30 7.88 -1.39 11.58
CA ALA A 30 8.83 -2.31 12.19
C ALA A 30 10.30 -1.94 11.88
N ASN A 31 10.55 -1.41 10.68
CA ASN A 31 11.86 -0.92 10.27
C ASN A 31 12.15 0.52 10.72
N HIS A 32 11.23 1.17 11.46
CA HIS A 32 11.38 2.54 11.94
C HIS A 32 11.75 3.54 10.84
N VAL A 33 11.18 3.35 9.64
CA VAL A 33 11.51 4.15 8.45
C VAL A 33 10.93 5.56 8.53
N TYR A 34 9.84 5.73 9.27
CA TYR A 34 9.17 7.03 9.47
C TYR A 34 8.69 7.19 10.90
N GLU A 35 8.49 8.45 11.30
CA GLU A 35 7.76 8.85 12.51
C GLU A 35 6.44 9.52 12.10
N THR A 36 5.37 9.26 12.85
CA THR A 36 4.08 9.94 12.63
C THR A 36 4.04 11.19 13.48
N VAL A 37 4.03 12.35 12.83
CA VAL A 37 3.95 13.66 13.49
C VAL A 37 2.71 14.43 13.03
N LEU A 38 2.23 15.36 13.85
CA LEU A 38 1.19 16.30 13.43
C LEU A 38 1.74 17.21 12.33
N ILE A 39 0.89 17.56 11.36
CA ILE A 39 1.26 18.51 10.31
C ILE A 39 1.50 19.88 10.97
N PRO A 40 2.71 20.46 10.86
CA PRO A 40 2.97 21.77 11.44
C PRO A 40 2.13 22.87 10.79
N GLU A 41 1.86 23.93 11.54
CA GLU A 41 1.10 25.08 11.02
C GLU A 41 1.79 25.70 9.79
N GLY A 42 1.00 25.99 8.75
CA GLY A 42 1.49 26.56 7.50
C GLY A 42 2.23 25.59 6.57
N VAL A 43 2.36 24.31 6.92
CA VAL A 43 3.03 23.30 6.08
C VAL A 43 2.03 22.53 5.23
N THR A 44 2.30 22.45 3.92
CA THR A 44 1.61 21.52 3.01
C THR A 44 2.41 20.22 2.92
N PRO A 45 1.87 19.07 3.39
CA PRO A 45 2.60 17.81 3.34
C PRO A 45 2.76 17.32 1.90
N ILE A 46 3.89 16.68 1.62
CA ILE A 46 4.09 15.96 0.37
C ILE A 46 3.27 14.68 0.43
N THR A 47 2.51 14.41 -0.63
CA THR A 47 1.73 13.18 -0.74
C THR A 47 2.52 12.13 -1.50
N SER A 48 2.28 10.86 -1.14
CA SER A 48 2.79 9.69 -1.85
C SER A 48 1.64 8.95 -2.50
N LYS A 49 1.91 8.34 -3.66
CA LYS A 49 0.93 7.51 -4.37
C LYS A 49 1.37 6.04 -4.30
N PRO A 50 0.53 5.13 -3.77
CA PRO A 50 0.86 3.70 -3.74
C PRO A 50 0.87 3.11 -5.15
N VAL A 51 1.69 2.07 -5.36
CA VAL A 51 1.83 1.39 -6.65
C VAL A 51 1.54 -0.08 -6.49
N PHE A 52 0.29 -0.44 -6.76
CA PHE A 52 -0.20 -1.79 -6.63
C PHE A 52 0.41 -2.74 -7.66
N ARG A 53 0.85 -3.92 -7.21
CA ARG A 53 1.40 -4.98 -8.06
C ARG A 53 0.95 -6.38 -7.62
N ILE A 54 0.60 -7.23 -8.58
CA ILE A 54 0.42 -8.67 -8.36
C ILE A 54 1.72 -9.37 -8.76
N LYS A 55 2.29 -10.14 -7.84
CA LYS A 55 3.43 -11.03 -8.05
C LYS A 55 2.91 -12.40 -8.42
N HIS A 56 3.53 -12.99 -9.43
CA HIS A 56 3.22 -14.33 -9.91
C HIS A 56 4.46 -15.19 -9.73
N ASN A 57 4.24 -16.46 -9.40
CA ASN A 57 5.32 -17.44 -9.30
C ASN A 57 5.82 -17.87 -10.69
N HIS A 58 6.83 -18.74 -10.74
CA HIS A 58 7.38 -19.27 -12.00
C HIS A 58 6.36 -20.01 -12.90
N THR A 59 5.24 -20.51 -12.35
CA THR A 59 4.18 -21.16 -13.13
C THR A 59 3.09 -20.18 -13.59
N GLY A 60 3.23 -18.88 -13.29
CA GLY A 60 2.26 -17.85 -13.65
C GLY A 60 1.06 -17.73 -12.70
N ASN A 61 1.03 -18.49 -11.61
CA ASN A 61 -0.03 -18.38 -10.60
C ASN A 61 0.21 -17.17 -9.70
N VAL A 62 -0.87 -16.55 -9.23
CA VAL A 62 -0.79 -15.45 -8.27
C VAL A 62 -0.10 -15.95 -7.01
N GLU A 63 1.05 -15.36 -6.72
CA GLU A 63 1.82 -15.63 -5.51
C GLU A 63 1.41 -14.65 -4.41
N ARG A 64 1.31 -13.35 -4.76
CA ARG A 64 1.07 -12.30 -3.76
C ARG A 64 0.63 -10.97 -4.33
N TYR A 65 -0.17 -10.23 -3.57
CA TYR A 65 -0.49 -8.82 -3.79
C TYR A 65 0.49 -7.93 -3.01
N LYS A 66 0.99 -6.86 -3.65
CA LYS A 66 1.86 -5.84 -3.03
C LYS A 66 1.28 -4.46 -3.28
N ALA A 67 1.25 -3.64 -2.23
CA ALA A 67 1.03 -2.20 -2.32
C ALA A 67 2.39 -1.49 -2.28
#